data_AF-A0A0D2ETF9-F1
#
_entry.id   AF-A0A0D2ETF9-F1
#
_cell.length_a   1.000
_cell.length_b   1.000
_cell.length_c   1.000
_cell.angle_alpha   90.00
_cell.angle_beta   90.00
_cell.angle_gamma   90.00
#
_symmetry.space_group_name_H-M   'P 1'
#
loop_
_entity.id
_entity.type
_entity.pdbx_description
1 polymer ?
#
loop_
_entity_poly.entity_id
_entity_poly.type
_entity_poly.pdbx_seq_one_letter_code
_entity_poly.pdbx_strand_id
1 'polypeptide(L)'
;MADGSGFLTLLGSYNIFISPICGIIMVDYFVVRRGNIHTPSLFNPALGSLYYYTKGWNLKALACWVSAAIFGVPGLIGAYHPTWVAEAAIHMYQTGWVICFAVAVAFYFTANLVMPAKVFPMGHEGASKGFETLAETEGYFDGEMLIESGVTTGQEPEDRASEGMSAVSVRDIVGSEKV
;
A
#
# COMPACT_ATOMS: atom_id res chain seq x y z
N MET A 1 -7.20 -26.59 30.66
CA MET A 1 -6.24 -25.59 31.19
C MET A 1 -5.84 -24.72 30.02
N ALA A 2 -6.05 -23.40 30.09
CA ALA A 2 -5.58 -22.51 29.03
C ALA A 2 -4.05 -22.46 29.12
N ASP A 3 -3.36 -23.04 28.15
CA ASP A 3 -1.91 -23.09 28.13
C ASP A 3 -1.36 -21.78 27.54
N GLY A 4 -0.82 -20.92 28.40
CA GLY A 4 -0.29 -19.60 28.00
C GLY A 4 0.88 -19.71 27.01
N SER A 5 1.62 -20.82 27.04
CA SER A 5 2.71 -21.06 26.08
C SER A 5 2.20 -21.24 24.66
N GLY A 6 1.12 -22.00 24.46
CA GLY A 6 0.52 -22.21 23.14
C GLY A 6 -0.02 -20.93 22.51
N PHE A 7 -0.58 -20.02 23.31
CA PHE A 7 -1.03 -18.70 22.85
C PHE A 7 0.14 -17.84 22.36
N LEU A 8 1.26 -17.82 23.09
CA LEU A 8 2.46 -17.10 22.69
C LEU A 8 3.06 -17.65 21.39
N THR A 9 3.09 -18.97 21.23
CA THR A 9 3.53 -19.58 19.96
C THR A 9 2.65 -19.16 18.80
N LEU A 10 1.32 -19.15 18.97
CA LEU A 10 0.38 -18.67 17.94
C LEU A 10 0.60 -17.20 17.57
N LEU A 11 0.82 -16.34 18.57
CA LEU A 11 1.15 -14.93 18.34
C LEU A 11 2.47 -14.77 17.57
N GLY A 12 3.49 -15.56 17.90
CA GLY A 12 4.76 -15.53 17.17
C GLY A 12 4.62 -16.07 15.74
N SER A 13 3.77 -17.07 15.50
CA SER A 13 3.43 -17.56 14.15
C SER A 13 2.79 -16.47 13.29
N TYR A 14 1.85 -15.71 13.85
CA TYR A 14 1.22 -14.57 13.17
C TYR A 14 2.24 -13.50 12.76
N ASN A 15 3.18 -13.19 13.65
CA ASN A 15 4.21 -12.18 13.42
C ASN A 15 5.12 -12.49 12.22
N ILE A 16 5.36 -13.77 11.92
CA ILE A 16 6.14 -14.19 10.75
C ILE A 16 5.48 -13.82 9.42
N PHE A 17 4.14 -13.76 9.38
CA PHE A 17 3.40 -13.38 8.17
C PHE A 17 3.17 -11.87 8.05
N ILE A 18 3.04 -11.18 9.18
CA ILE A 18 2.83 -9.72 9.21
C ILE A 18 4.11 -8.95 8.95
N SER A 19 5.26 -9.42 9.47
CA SER A 19 6.53 -8.71 9.27
C SER A 19 6.89 -8.47 7.79
N PRO A 20 6.75 -9.45 6.88
CA PRO A 20 6.96 -9.21 5.46
C PRO A 20 6.00 -8.19 4.84
N ILE A 21 4.74 -8.17 5.28
CA ILE A 21 3.75 -7.21 4.79
C ILE A 21 4.19 -5.79 5.18
N CYS A 22 4.55 -5.59 6.45
CA CYS A 22 5.06 -4.31 6.93
C CYS A 22 6.30 -3.85 6.15
N GLY A 23 7.24 -4.77 5.88
CA GLY A 23 8.44 -4.47 5.09
C GLY A 23 8.13 -4.04 3.66
N ILE A 24 7.21 -4.75 2.99
CA ILE A 24 6.78 -4.41 1.62
C ILE A 24 6.08 -3.05 1.59
N ILE A 25 5.14 -2.80 2.50
CA ILE A 25 4.43 -1.51 2.58
C ILE A 25 5.40 -0.36 2.82
N MET A 26 6.36 -0.54 3.73
CA MET A 26 7.36 0.49 4.05
C MET A 26 8.20 0.85 2.82
N VAL A 27 8.71 -0.15 2.09
CA VAL A 27 9.50 0.11 0.88
C VAL A 27 8.63 0.68 -0.25
N ASP A 28 7.40 0.19 -0.42
CA ASP A 28 6.48 0.71 -1.43
C ASP A 28 6.19 2.19 -1.21
N TYR A 29 5.91 2.59 0.05
CA TYR A 29 5.60 3.96 0.39
C TYR A 29 6.82 4.88 0.33
N PHE A 30 7.87 4.59 1.11
CA PHE A 30 8.98 5.53 1.30
C PHE A 30 9.96 5.54 0.13
N VAL A 31 10.20 4.38 -0.49
CA VAL A 31 11.26 4.25 -1.51
C VAL A 31 10.69 4.29 -2.92
N VAL A 32 9.69 3.46 -3.20
CA VAL A 32 9.16 3.29 -4.57
C VAL A 32 8.30 4.49 -4.95
N ARG A 33 7.34 4.86 -4.09
CA ARG A 33 6.39 5.96 -4.34
C ARG A 33 6.85 7.30 -3.78
N ARG A 34 7.82 7.29 -2.86
CA ARG A 34 8.32 8.48 -2.15
C ARG A 34 7.17 9.28 -1.51
N GLY A 35 6.22 8.59 -0.88
CA GLY A 35 5.05 9.20 -0.24
C GLY A 35 3.94 9.68 -1.18
N ASN A 36 4.08 9.50 -2.50
CA ASN A 36 3.05 9.90 -3.47
C ASN A 36 2.02 8.79 -3.70
N ILE A 37 0.79 9.03 -3.28
CA ILE A 37 -0.35 8.14 -3.49
C ILE A 37 -1.42 8.90 -4.28
N HIS A 38 -1.97 8.27 -5.31
CA HIS A 38 -3.01 8.87 -6.14
C HIS A 38 -4.40 8.39 -5.69
N THR A 39 -5.14 9.26 -5.00
CA THR A 39 -6.41 8.90 -4.36
C THR A 39 -7.47 8.44 -5.37
N PRO A 40 -7.68 9.12 -6.52
CA PRO A 40 -8.67 8.67 -7.49
C PRO A 40 -8.43 7.26 -8.03
N SER A 41 -7.17 6.89 -8.28
CA SER A 41 -6.86 5.53 -8.73
C SER A 41 -7.10 4.47 -7.66
N LEU A 42 -7.06 4.81 -6.35
CA LEU A 42 -7.35 3.85 -5.28
C LEU A 42 -8.80 3.37 -5.29
N PHE A 43 -9.71 4.24 -5.70
CA PHE A 43 -11.15 3.95 -5.75
C PHE A 43 -11.65 3.58 -7.15
N ASN A 44 -10.76 3.48 -8.14
CA ASN A 44 -11.12 3.14 -9.52
C ASN A 44 -10.80 1.66 -9.85
N PRO A 45 -11.83 0.80 -10.02
CA PRO A 45 -11.65 -0.60 -10.37
C PRO A 45 -11.49 -0.85 -11.89
N ALA A 46 -11.36 0.19 -12.71
CA ALA A 46 -11.23 0.03 -14.16
C ALA A 46 -9.95 -0.68 -14.59
N LEU A 47 -10.04 -1.45 -15.68
CA LEU A 47 -8.91 -2.07 -16.35
C LEU A 47 -7.92 -0.98 -16.81
N GLY A 48 -6.69 -1.04 -16.29
CA GLY A 48 -5.64 -0.05 -16.58
C GLY A 48 -5.48 1.03 -15.51
N SER A 49 -6.31 1.06 -14.46
CA SER A 49 -6.08 1.88 -13.28
C SER A 49 -4.74 1.53 -12.61
N LEU A 50 -4.09 2.53 -12.02
CA LEU A 50 -2.74 2.45 -11.47
C LEU A 50 -2.56 1.29 -10.47
N TYR A 51 -3.57 1.07 -9.61
CA TYR A 51 -3.55 0.05 -8.56
C TYR A 51 -4.30 -1.24 -8.92
N TYR A 52 -4.82 -1.34 -10.15
CA TYR A 52 -5.55 -2.53 -10.59
C TYR A 52 -4.61 -3.71 -10.92
N TYR A 53 -3.34 -3.45 -11.26
CA TYR A 53 -2.34 -4.47 -11.59
C TYR A 53 -2.90 -5.58 -12.52
N THR A 54 -2.70 -6.86 -12.18
CA THR A 54 -3.21 -8.00 -12.94
C THR A 54 -4.52 -8.49 -12.33
N LYS A 55 -5.66 -7.96 -12.81
CA LYS A 55 -7.02 -8.31 -12.32
C LYS A 55 -7.23 -8.05 -10.82
N GLY A 56 -6.67 -6.96 -10.30
CA GLY A 56 -6.69 -6.60 -8.88
C GLY A 56 -5.53 -7.16 -8.06
N TRP A 57 -4.66 -8.01 -8.63
CA TRP A 57 -3.57 -8.66 -7.89
C TRP A 57 -2.21 -8.07 -8.25
N ASN A 58 -1.47 -7.63 -7.22
CA ASN A 58 -0.05 -7.31 -7.32
C ASN A 58 0.79 -8.58 -7.14
N LEU A 59 0.98 -9.34 -8.22
CA LEU A 59 1.72 -10.60 -8.21
C LEU A 59 3.18 -10.43 -7.76
N LYS A 60 3.80 -9.28 -8.04
CA LYS A 60 5.16 -8.94 -7.61
C LYS A 60 5.24 -8.86 -6.09
N ALA A 61 4.35 -8.09 -5.47
CA ALA A 61 4.30 -7.97 -4.01
C ALA A 61 3.97 -9.32 -3.35
N LEU A 62 3.02 -10.08 -3.91
CA LEU A 62 2.65 -11.40 -3.41
C LEU A 62 3.83 -12.38 -3.47
N ALA A 63 4.58 -12.42 -4.59
CA ALA A 63 5.75 -13.28 -4.72
C ALA A 63 6.85 -12.93 -3.71
N CYS A 64 7.09 -11.63 -3.48
CA CYS A 64 8.04 -11.17 -2.46
C CYS A 64 7.59 -11.57 -1.05
N TRP A 65 6.30 -11.43 -0.75
CA TRP A 65 5.71 -11.81 0.54
C TRP A 65 5.84 -13.30 0.81
N VAL A 66 5.44 -14.15 -0.14
CA VAL A 66 5.56 -15.62 -0.02
C VAL A 66 7.02 -16.02 0.17
N SER A 67 7.92 -15.43 -0.62
CA SER A 67 9.34 -15.74 -0.56
C SER A 67 9.94 -15.37 0.80
N ALA A 68 9.60 -14.20 1.35
CA ALA A 68 10.03 -13.79 2.68
C ALA A 68 9.42 -14.65 3.80
N ALA A 69 8.13 -15.00 3.70
CA ALA A 69 7.46 -15.85 4.68
C ALA A 69 8.08 -17.25 4.76
N ILE A 70 8.53 -17.82 3.63
CA ILE A 70 9.22 -19.12 3.59
C ILE A 70 10.48 -19.13 4.46
N PHE A 71 11.22 -18.03 4.55
CA PHE A 71 12.40 -17.94 5.43
C PHE A 71 12.04 -18.00 6.92
N GLY A 72 10.81 -17.66 7.31
CA GLY A 72 10.33 -17.77 8.69
C GLY A 72 9.80 -19.15 9.07
N VAL A 73 9.47 -20.01 8.09
CA VAL A 73 8.91 -21.35 8.32
C VAL A 73 9.83 -22.27 9.15
N PRO A 74 11.16 -22.30 8.97
CA PRO A 74 12.04 -23.11 9.82
C PRO A 74 11.96 -22.72 11.30
N GLY A 75 11.88 -21.41 11.60
CA GLY A 75 11.72 -20.92 12.97
C GLY A 75 10.36 -21.29 13.55
N LEU A 76 9.31 -21.25 12.73
CA LEU A 76 7.97 -21.70 13.11
C LEU A 76 7.94 -23.19 13.48
N ILE A 77 8.58 -24.04 12.67
CA ILE A 77 8.68 -25.49 12.94
C ILE A 77 9.43 -25.74 14.26
N GLY A 78 10.52 -25.00 14.50
CA GLY A 78 11.30 -25.12 15.74
C GLY A 78 10.51 -24.75 17.00
N ALA A 79 9.53 -23.85 16.89
CA ALA A 79 8.67 -23.46 18.02
C ALA A 79 7.67 -24.56 18.44
N TYR A 80 7.25 -25.44 17.52
CA TYR A 80 6.36 -26.57 17.81
C TYR A 80 7.10 -27.90 17.99
N HIS A 81 8.21 -28.10 17.29
CA HIS A 81 9.01 -29.33 17.28
C HIS A 81 10.52 -29.02 17.38
N PRO A 82 11.03 -28.71 18.60
CA PRO A 82 12.42 -28.28 18.80
C PRO A 82 13.48 -29.29 18.33
N THR A 83 13.16 -30.59 18.32
CA THR A 83 14.10 -31.65 17.94
C THR A 83 14.26 -31.83 16.43
N TRP A 84 13.42 -31.20 15.61
CA TRP A 84 13.41 -31.36 14.15
C TRP A 84 14.28 -30.34 13.42
N VAL A 85 14.80 -29.35 14.15
CA VAL A 85 15.51 -28.21 13.56
C VAL A 85 16.77 -27.95 14.36
N ALA A 86 17.81 -27.43 13.70
CA ALA A 86 19.05 -27.07 14.39
C ALA A 86 18.79 -25.99 15.45
N GLU A 87 19.55 -26.01 16.56
CA GLU A 87 19.48 -24.99 17.64
C GLU A 87 19.53 -23.55 17.10
N ALA A 88 20.27 -23.32 16.02
CA ALA A 88 20.30 -22.04 15.33
C ALA A 88 18.90 -21.56 14.87
N ALA A 89 18.03 -22.45 14.40
CA ALA A 89 16.68 -22.11 13.96
C ALA A 89 15.74 -21.75 15.12
N ILE A 90 15.99 -22.33 16.31
CA ILE A 90 15.26 -22.01 17.54
C ILE A 90 15.58 -20.57 17.97
N HIS A 91 16.87 -20.18 17.93
CA HIS A 91 17.28 -18.80 18.18
C HIS A 91 16.82 -17.82 17.08
N MET A 92 16.74 -18.27 15.82
CA MET A 92 16.19 -17.46 14.73
C MET A 92 14.71 -17.12 14.92
N TYR A 93 13.92 -17.93 15.63
CA TYR A 93 12.52 -17.60 15.94
C TYR A 93 12.39 -16.36 16.83
N GLN A 94 13.29 -16.18 17.82
CA GLN A 94 13.30 -15.00 18.68
C GLN A 94 13.58 -13.70 17.89
N THR A 95 14.34 -13.79 16.80
CA THR A 95 14.60 -12.69 15.86
C THR A 95 13.81 -12.80 14.55
N GLY A 96 12.83 -13.72 14.50
CA GLY A 96 12.21 -14.15 13.24
C GLY A 96 11.50 -12.99 12.53
N TRP A 97 10.91 -12.10 13.33
CA TRP A 97 10.29 -10.87 12.85
C TRP A 97 11.28 -9.98 12.08
N VAL A 98 12.49 -9.78 12.61
CA VAL A 98 13.52 -8.92 11.98
C VAL A 98 14.03 -9.53 10.68
N ILE A 99 14.24 -10.86 10.67
CA ILE A 99 14.72 -11.57 9.48
C ILE A 99 13.68 -11.51 8.37
N CYS A 100 12.42 -11.87 8.68
CA CYS A 100 11.33 -11.85 7.70
C CYS A 100 11.09 -10.44 7.15
N PHE A 101 11.11 -9.42 8.02
CA PHE A 101 11.04 -8.02 7.63
C PHE A 101 12.19 -7.61 6.71
N ALA A 102 13.44 -7.88 7.09
CA ALA A 102 14.61 -7.48 6.32
C ALA A 102 14.67 -8.18 4.95
N VAL A 103 14.33 -9.46 4.88
CA VAL A 103 14.24 -10.21 3.62
C VAL A 103 13.14 -9.63 2.73
N ALA A 104 11.97 -9.30 3.27
CA ALA A 104 10.89 -8.69 2.50
C ALA A 104 11.27 -7.31 1.95
N VAL A 105 11.92 -6.47 2.77
CA VAL A 105 12.47 -5.18 2.36
C VAL A 105 13.47 -5.37 1.22
N ALA A 106 14.43 -6.27 1.37
CA ALA A 106 15.46 -6.53 0.37
C ALA A 106 14.85 -7.05 -0.94
N PHE A 107 13.95 -8.03 -0.88
CA PHE A 107 13.31 -8.59 -2.08
C PHE A 107 12.43 -7.58 -2.79
N TYR A 108 11.60 -6.85 -2.07
CA TYR A 108 10.73 -5.87 -2.70
C TYR A 108 11.53 -4.69 -3.27
N PHE A 109 12.56 -4.23 -2.57
CA PHE A 109 13.47 -3.21 -3.08
C PHE A 109 14.15 -3.68 -4.38
N THR A 110 14.77 -4.86 -4.37
CA THR A 110 15.46 -5.41 -5.55
C THR A 110 14.51 -5.67 -6.71
N ALA A 111 13.30 -6.18 -6.44
CA ALA A 111 12.28 -6.37 -7.45
C ALA A 111 11.85 -5.05 -8.11
N ASN A 112 11.79 -3.95 -7.36
CA ASN A 112 11.49 -2.63 -7.90
C ASN A 112 12.67 -1.97 -8.63
N LEU A 113 13.90 -2.43 -8.41
CA LEU A 113 15.05 -2.01 -9.24
C LEU A 113 15.00 -2.65 -10.64
N VAL A 114 14.61 -3.93 -10.72
CA VAL A 114 14.52 -4.66 -12.01
C VAL A 114 13.23 -4.32 -12.75
N MET A 115 12.11 -4.22 -12.04
CA MET A 115 10.78 -3.92 -12.58
C MET A 115 10.18 -2.74 -11.80
N PRO A 116 10.46 -1.49 -12.22
CA PRO A 116 9.95 -0.32 -11.53
C PRO A 116 8.43 -0.29 -11.54
N ALA A 117 7.82 -0.12 -10.37
CA ALA A 117 6.38 0.03 -10.26
C ALA A 117 5.93 1.38 -10.84
N LYS A 118 4.75 1.39 -11.44
CA LYS A 118 4.10 2.64 -11.86
C LYS A 118 3.65 3.42 -10.62
N VAL A 119 4.10 4.67 -10.52
CA VAL A 119 3.80 5.57 -9.38
C VAL A 119 2.66 6.53 -9.71
N PHE A 120 2.55 6.97 -10.96
CA PHE A 120 1.53 7.92 -11.40
C PHE A 120 0.60 7.29 -12.45
N PRO A 121 -0.67 7.73 -12.52
CA PRO A 121 -1.60 7.31 -13.57
C PRO A 121 -1.12 7.75 -14.96
N MET A 122 -1.66 7.12 -16.00
CA MET A 122 -1.37 7.52 -17.39
C MET A 122 -1.69 9.01 -17.59
N GLY A 123 -0.81 9.72 -18.28
CA GLY A 123 -0.92 11.17 -18.51
C GLY A 123 -0.16 12.04 -17.51
N HIS A 124 0.17 11.50 -16.32
CA HIS A 124 0.92 12.21 -15.27
C HIS A 124 2.31 11.61 -15.01
N GLU A 125 2.87 10.86 -15.96
CA GLU A 125 4.16 10.16 -15.81
C GLU A 125 5.35 11.11 -15.63
N GLY A 126 5.22 12.37 -16.10
CA GLY A 126 6.23 13.43 -15.96
C GLY A 126 6.11 14.25 -14.67
N ALA A 127 5.14 13.94 -13.80
CA ALA A 127 5.01 14.64 -12.53
C ALA A 127 6.29 14.47 -11.67
N SER A 128 6.65 15.53 -10.94
CA SER A 128 7.82 15.51 -10.07
C SER A 128 7.69 14.39 -9.03
N LYS A 129 8.66 13.47 -8.99
CA LYS A 129 8.78 12.45 -7.94
C LYS A 129 9.40 13.04 -6.68
N GLY A 130 8.99 14.23 -6.27
CA GLY A 130 9.35 14.79 -4.96
C GLY A 130 8.85 13.88 -3.84
N PHE A 131 9.40 14.03 -2.64
CA PHE A 131 8.83 13.32 -1.50
C PHE A 131 7.50 13.99 -1.14
N GLU A 132 6.42 13.22 -1.07
CA GLU A 132 5.07 13.67 -0.66
C GLU A 132 4.49 14.86 -1.45
N THR A 133 4.82 15.00 -2.73
CA THR A 133 4.26 16.06 -3.59
C THR A 133 2.74 15.99 -3.71
N LEU A 134 2.17 14.78 -3.74
CA LEU A 134 0.71 14.59 -3.77
C LEU A 134 0.04 14.73 -2.39
N ALA A 135 0.80 14.91 -1.30
CA ALA A 135 0.20 15.03 0.03
C ALA A 135 -0.55 16.36 0.21
N GLU A 136 -0.06 17.45 -0.41
CA GLU A 136 -0.70 18.77 -0.34
C GLU A 136 -2.10 18.81 -0.96
N THR A 137 -2.35 17.93 -1.93
CA THR A 137 -3.61 17.83 -2.66
C THR A 137 -4.43 16.59 -2.26
N GLU A 138 -4.12 15.97 -1.10
CA GLU A 138 -4.80 14.75 -0.63
C GLU A 138 -4.80 13.61 -1.67
N GLY A 139 -3.77 13.56 -2.51
CA GLY A 139 -3.60 12.55 -3.56
C GLY A 139 -4.26 12.84 -4.90
N TYR A 140 -4.78 14.06 -5.12
CA TYR A 140 -5.41 14.48 -6.38
C TYR A 140 -4.45 15.30 -7.26
N PHE A 141 -4.56 15.15 -8.59
CA PHE A 141 -3.94 16.09 -9.53
C PHE A 141 -4.86 17.27 -9.82
N ASP A 142 -4.27 18.38 -10.28
CA ASP A 142 -5.01 19.58 -10.68
C ASP A 142 -6.06 19.25 -11.76
N GLY A 143 -7.32 19.54 -11.46
CA GLY A 143 -8.45 19.30 -12.38
C GLY A 143 -9.09 17.92 -12.30
N GLU A 144 -8.67 17.05 -11.39
CA GLU A 144 -9.39 15.80 -11.11
C GLU A 144 -10.64 16.04 -10.26
N MET A 145 -11.72 15.31 -10.56
CA MET A 145 -12.94 15.39 -9.78
C MET A 145 -12.74 14.71 -8.42
N LEU A 146 -13.16 15.38 -7.36
CA LEU A 146 -13.15 14.81 -6.01
C LEU A 146 -14.14 13.65 -5.93
N ILE A 147 -13.70 12.56 -5.30
CA ILE A 147 -14.59 11.43 -5.02
C ILE A 147 -15.42 11.81 -3.81
N GLU A 148 -16.60 12.37 -4.06
CA GLU A 148 -17.57 12.65 -3.01
C GLU A 148 -18.17 11.32 -2.51
N SER A 149 -17.98 11.04 -1.22
CA SER A 149 -18.49 9.81 -0.61
C SER A 149 -20.01 9.85 -0.54
N GLY A 150 -20.69 9.29 -1.54
CA GLY A 150 -22.04 8.77 -1.39
C GLY A 150 -23.21 9.71 -1.65
N VAL A 151 -23.16 10.54 -2.69
CA VAL A 151 -24.39 10.92 -3.41
C VAL A 151 -24.16 10.72 -4.90
N THR A 152 -24.59 9.59 -5.42
CA THR A 152 -24.94 9.48 -6.84
C THR A 152 -26.17 10.36 -7.07
N THR A 153 -25.98 11.67 -7.21
CA THR A 153 -26.98 12.47 -7.91
C THR A 153 -26.86 12.01 -9.34
N GLY A 154 -27.77 11.11 -9.75
CA GLY A 154 -27.86 10.71 -11.14
C GLY A 154 -27.99 11.98 -11.97
N GLN A 155 -26.94 12.32 -12.72
CA GLN A 155 -27.14 13.14 -13.90
C GLN A 155 -27.88 12.26 -14.89
N GLU A 156 -29.22 12.34 -14.85
CA GLU A 156 -30.01 12.14 -16.05
C GLU A 156 -29.45 13.07 -17.14
N PRO A 157 -29.36 12.62 -18.40
CA PRO A 157 -28.88 13.46 -19.47
C PRO A 157 -29.98 14.47 -19.81
N GLU A 158 -29.96 15.64 -19.16
CA GLU A 158 -30.75 16.77 -19.62
C GLU A 158 -29.96 17.50 -20.71
N ASP A 159 -30.30 17.16 -21.95
CA ASP A 159 -30.19 18.07 -23.08
C ASP A 159 -30.72 19.45 -22.67
N ARG A 160 -29.83 20.44 -22.55
CA ARG A 160 -30.06 21.75 -23.16
C ARG A 160 -28.81 22.60 -23.19
N ALA A 161 -28.48 22.99 -24.42
CA ALA A 161 -27.66 24.13 -24.73
C ALA A 161 -28.13 25.41 -24.01
N SER A 162 -27.19 26.34 -23.91
CA SER A 162 -27.32 27.78 -23.63
C SER A 162 -26.86 28.26 -22.25
N GLU A 163 -25.83 29.11 -22.35
CA GLU A 163 -25.58 30.31 -21.56
C GLU A 163 -24.84 30.18 -20.23
N GLY A 164 -23.68 30.83 -20.20
CA GLY A 164 -22.72 30.76 -19.11
C GLY A 164 -23.11 31.55 -17.89
N MET A 165 -22.49 31.19 -16.77
CA MET A 165 -22.31 32.09 -15.63
C MET A 165 -21.12 31.61 -14.79
N SER A 166 -20.22 32.55 -14.55
CA SER A 166 -19.01 32.58 -13.70
C SER A 166 -18.55 31.32 -12.95
N ALA A 167 -17.27 30.98 -13.17
CA ALA A 167 -16.47 30.17 -12.25
C ALA A 167 -16.40 30.84 -10.87
N VAL A 168 -16.83 30.13 -9.83
CA VAL A 168 -16.64 30.54 -8.43
C VAL A 168 -15.27 30.06 -7.99
N SER A 169 -14.43 31.01 -7.56
CA SER A 169 -13.07 30.76 -7.12
C SER A 169 -13.04 30.40 -5.63
N VAL A 170 -12.20 29.43 -5.27
CA VAL A 170 -11.98 28.89 -3.91
C VAL A 170 -11.67 29.98 -2.85
N ARG A 171 -11.36 31.21 -3.26
CA ARG A 171 -11.08 32.34 -2.35
C ARG A 171 -12.32 32.88 -1.63
N ASP A 172 -13.53 32.63 -2.14
CA ASP A 172 -14.75 33.24 -1.59
C ASP A 172 -15.27 32.56 -0.31
N ILE A 173 -14.85 31.33 -0.02
CA ILE A 173 -15.32 30.56 1.15
C ILE A 173 -14.57 30.96 2.44
N VAL A 174 -13.35 31.48 2.33
CA VAL A 174 -12.47 31.72 3.50
C VAL A 174 -12.65 33.12 4.13
N GLY A 175 -13.41 34.01 3.50
CA GLY A 175 -13.53 35.41 3.95
C GLY A 175 -14.55 35.70 5.06
N SER A 176 -15.44 34.76 5.42
CA SER A 176 -16.60 35.06 6.28
C SER A 176 -16.46 34.63 7.74
N GLU A 177 -15.25 34.32 8.22
CA GLU A 177 -15.05 33.91 9.62
C GLU A 177 -13.91 34.67 10.30
N LYS A 178 -14.02 36.00 10.39
CA LYS A 178 -13.44 36.79 11.49
C LYS A 178 -14.28 38.04 11.78
N VAL A 179 -14.93 37.98 12.95
CA VAL A 179 -15.30 39.05 13.92
C VAL A 179 -15.97 40.31 13.38
#